data_AF-A0A2K1P8G5-F1
#
_entry.id   AF-A0A2K1P8G5-F1
#
_cell.length_a   1.000
_cell.length_b   1.000
_cell.length_c   1.000
_cell.angle_alpha   90.00
_cell.angle_beta   90.00
_cell.angle_gamma   90.00
#
_symmetry.space_group_name_H-M   'P 1'
#
loop_
_entity.id
_entity.type
_entity.pdbx_description
1 polymer ?
#
loop_
_entity_poly.entity_id
_entity_poly.type
_entity_poly.pdbx_seq_one_letter_code
_entity_poly.pdbx_strand_id
1 'polypeptide(L)'
;MGSGKNTGNFGSKKKSFGSCISSPSRVIFLFSFILINVLTFAKVEIGLIYNGPSKYFDEVLLNLYKYADISIPPGENSQIMEVDYINELFYINYKNKIVSTSLEKLDSTIHEILNELPRSIFVIAENSFIVTDDGTKTSKFLSWDENMYVLLDVNGFIFEHQFSPPIGEVITRVPSKWIELEITGDSREATLNNLKIKTPITIEVPPSKITLTDGLKKIEIDLTNYEGEKYSLDLEKQQIYKKVETNIDKVFEIESGAFFYGEPLSIWMPKKGQPVITKSRFYCDYGDIEEKSKTFYIDGEIVFAYEKDSTVYLLSSSGQFVTLGKKNVNRDFERAPLSILVTDEYIQIKTFKLESYRIEFAGGVFKEENVYNMFLELPSYPPQKEYDFGKFDIEIAKNEVIIYSNEEE
;
A
#
# COMPACT_ATOMS: atom_id res chain seq x y z
N MET A 1 -56.97 -12.84 54.67
CA MET A 1 -57.93 -13.93 54.99
C MET A 1 -58.37 -14.57 53.68
N GLY A 2 -58.26 -15.90 53.60
CA GLY A 2 -58.93 -16.78 52.64
C GLY A 2 -58.48 -16.68 51.17
N SER A 3 -57.88 -17.72 50.58
CA SER A 3 -58.56 -18.93 50.06
C SER A 3 -59.45 -18.59 48.86
N GLY A 4 -59.33 -19.15 47.65
CA GLY A 4 -58.60 -20.33 47.21
C GLY A 4 -59.42 -21.08 46.14
N LYS A 5 -58.71 -21.61 45.14
CA LYS A 5 -58.96 -22.83 44.33
C LYS A 5 -60.05 -22.91 43.23
N ASN A 6 -59.52 -23.32 42.06
CA ASN A 6 -59.96 -24.36 41.11
C ASN A 6 -61.31 -24.17 40.38
N THR A 7 -61.52 -24.53 39.11
CA THR A 7 -61.07 -25.61 38.20
C THR A 7 -61.09 -25.05 36.75
N GLY A 8 -60.30 -25.44 35.74
CA GLY A 8 -60.02 -26.76 35.21
C GLY A 8 -60.95 -27.10 34.01
N ASN A 9 -60.54 -26.83 32.75
CA ASN A 9 -60.38 -27.82 31.66
C ASN A 9 -60.44 -27.27 30.20
N PHE A 10 -59.38 -27.64 29.46
CA PHE A 10 -59.32 -28.19 28.09
C PHE A 10 -59.95 -27.48 26.88
N GLY A 11 -59.07 -27.17 25.91
CA GLY A 11 -59.38 -26.92 24.51
C GLY A 11 -58.13 -27.01 23.64
N SER A 12 -57.72 -28.23 23.31
CA SER A 12 -56.55 -28.60 22.49
C SER A 12 -56.58 -28.01 21.08
N LYS A 13 -55.46 -27.43 20.62
CA LYS A 13 -55.16 -27.32 19.17
C LYS A 13 -54.13 -28.36 18.76
N LYS A 14 -54.56 -29.18 17.80
CA LYS A 14 -53.90 -30.33 17.19
C LYS A 14 -52.46 -30.04 16.73
N LYS A 15 -51.53 -30.87 17.19
CA LYS A 15 -50.29 -31.18 16.47
C LYS A 15 -50.67 -31.94 15.19
N SER A 16 -50.28 -31.43 14.03
CA SER A 16 -50.32 -32.22 12.79
C SER A 16 -49.21 -33.26 12.84
N PHE A 17 -49.62 -34.52 12.95
CA PHE A 17 -48.80 -35.68 12.63
C PHE A 17 -48.42 -35.61 11.13
N GLY A 18 -47.16 -35.26 10.86
CA GLY A 18 -46.52 -35.52 9.57
C GLY A 18 -45.89 -36.90 9.63
N SER A 19 -46.43 -37.81 8.83
CA SER A 19 -46.11 -39.23 8.71
C SER A 19 -44.61 -39.54 8.72
N CYS A 20 -44.23 -40.52 9.56
CA CYS A 20 -43.04 -41.34 9.35
C CYS A 20 -43.18 -42.09 8.02
N ILE A 21 -42.75 -41.43 6.93
CA ILE A 21 -42.35 -42.13 5.71
C ILE A 21 -40.94 -42.63 5.99
N SER A 22 -40.86 -43.82 6.59
CA SER A 22 -39.68 -44.67 6.39
C SER A 22 -39.66 -44.98 4.90
N SER A 23 -38.65 -44.51 4.19
CA SER A 23 -38.57 -44.82 2.78
C SER A 23 -37.13 -45.05 2.35
N PRO A 24 -36.80 -46.23 1.83
CA PRO A 24 -35.68 -46.43 0.91
C PRO A 24 -35.42 -45.25 -0.04
N SER A 25 -36.41 -44.41 -0.38
CA SER A 25 -36.21 -43.17 -1.14
C SER A 25 -35.18 -42.18 -0.55
N ARG A 26 -34.98 -42.07 0.77
CA ARG A 26 -33.92 -41.19 1.33
C ARG A 26 -32.53 -41.81 1.22
N VAL A 27 -32.42 -43.12 1.39
CA VAL A 27 -31.18 -43.86 1.19
C VAL A 27 -30.84 -43.92 -0.29
N ILE A 28 -31.84 -44.10 -1.16
CA ILE A 28 -31.71 -44.01 -2.62
C ILE A 28 -31.38 -42.58 -3.03
N PHE A 29 -31.98 -41.53 -2.47
CA PHE A 29 -31.55 -40.15 -2.77
C PHE A 29 -30.12 -39.88 -2.31
N LEU A 30 -29.71 -40.35 -1.12
CA LEU A 30 -28.34 -40.19 -0.64
C LEU A 30 -27.35 -41.00 -1.48
N PHE A 31 -27.69 -42.25 -1.85
CA PHE A 31 -26.90 -43.08 -2.75
C PHE A 31 -26.88 -42.51 -4.16
N SER A 32 -27.98 -41.99 -4.69
CA SER A 32 -28.03 -41.33 -5.99
C SER A 32 -27.27 -40.01 -5.95
N PHE A 33 -27.31 -39.24 -4.87
CA PHE A 33 -26.52 -38.03 -4.71
C PHE A 33 -25.03 -38.38 -4.59
N ILE A 34 -24.65 -39.40 -3.81
CA ILE A 34 -23.26 -39.87 -3.69
C ILE A 34 -22.79 -40.51 -5.00
N LEU A 35 -23.62 -41.28 -5.70
CA LEU A 35 -23.29 -41.93 -6.98
C LEU A 35 -23.23 -40.92 -8.12
N ILE A 36 -24.13 -39.93 -8.16
CA ILE A 36 -24.05 -38.79 -9.08
C ILE A 36 -22.79 -38.00 -8.76
N ASN A 37 -22.50 -37.69 -7.50
CA ASN A 37 -21.25 -37.00 -7.12
C ASN A 37 -20.02 -37.83 -7.52
N VAL A 38 -19.96 -39.14 -7.22
CA VAL A 38 -18.84 -40.02 -7.60
C VAL A 38 -18.69 -40.14 -9.12
N LEU A 39 -19.79 -40.16 -9.89
CA LEU A 39 -19.76 -40.15 -11.35
C LEU A 39 -19.46 -38.77 -11.95
N THR A 40 -19.74 -37.67 -11.24
CA THR A 40 -19.41 -36.29 -11.66
C THR A 40 -18.04 -35.84 -11.15
N PHE A 41 -17.44 -36.54 -10.19
CA PHE A 41 -16.10 -36.28 -9.65
C PHE A 41 -15.03 -37.24 -10.18
N ALA A 42 -15.42 -38.36 -10.80
CA ALA A 42 -14.47 -39.23 -11.49
C ALA A 42 -13.89 -38.47 -12.69
N LYS A 43 -12.63 -38.06 -12.58
CA LYS A 43 -11.90 -37.46 -13.69
C LYS A 43 -11.53 -38.54 -14.70
N VAL A 44 -11.29 -38.11 -15.94
CA VAL A 44 -10.71 -39.01 -16.95
C VAL A 44 -9.33 -39.44 -16.43
N GLU A 45 -9.08 -40.76 -16.46
CA GLU A 45 -7.77 -41.31 -16.15
C GLU A 45 -6.89 -41.29 -17.40
N ILE A 46 -5.73 -40.63 -17.30
CA ILE A 46 -4.77 -40.45 -18.38
C ILE A 46 -3.46 -41.13 -18.02
N GLY A 47 -2.99 -41.98 -18.92
CA GLY A 47 -1.63 -42.50 -18.87
C GLY A 47 -0.67 -41.49 -19.50
N LEU A 48 0.19 -40.86 -18.70
CA LEU A 48 1.15 -39.87 -19.21
C LEU A 48 2.45 -40.56 -19.64
N ILE A 49 2.84 -40.34 -20.89
CA ILE A 49 4.19 -40.62 -21.40
C ILE A 49 4.86 -39.28 -21.69
N TYR A 50 5.91 -38.95 -20.96
CA TYR A 50 6.64 -37.70 -21.13
C TYR A 50 8.04 -37.94 -21.68
N ASN A 51 8.31 -37.42 -22.86
CA ASN A 51 9.58 -37.51 -23.57
C ASN A 51 10.19 -36.10 -23.70
N GLY A 52 10.70 -35.56 -22.60
CA GLY A 52 11.34 -34.24 -22.59
C GLY A 52 12.32 -34.04 -21.43
N PRO A 53 12.92 -32.84 -21.29
CA PRO A 53 13.81 -32.52 -20.17
C PRO A 53 13.11 -32.65 -18.82
N SER A 54 13.79 -33.24 -17.83
CA SER A 54 13.22 -33.45 -16.48
C SER A 54 12.75 -32.16 -15.80
N LYS A 55 13.39 -31.02 -16.09
CA LYS A 55 13.05 -29.71 -15.53
C LYS A 55 11.63 -29.21 -15.84
N TYR A 56 10.95 -29.77 -16.84
CA TYR A 56 9.58 -29.39 -17.19
C TYR A 56 8.54 -30.47 -16.82
N PHE A 57 8.98 -31.60 -16.26
CA PHE A 57 8.06 -32.71 -15.98
C PHE A 57 7.00 -32.32 -14.95
N ASP A 58 7.39 -31.66 -13.86
CA ASP A 58 6.46 -31.26 -12.79
C ASP A 58 5.39 -30.29 -13.33
N GLU A 59 5.79 -29.33 -14.16
CA GLU A 59 4.87 -28.37 -14.76
C GLU A 59 3.86 -29.06 -15.70
N VAL A 60 4.32 -30.01 -16.53
CA VAL A 60 3.43 -30.82 -17.39
C VAL A 60 2.48 -31.66 -16.53
N LEU A 61 3.00 -32.30 -15.49
CA LEU A 61 2.25 -33.15 -14.58
C LEU A 61 1.15 -32.36 -13.85
N LEU A 62 1.50 -31.21 -13.27
CA LEU A 62 0.59 -30.38 -12.49
C LEU A 62 -0.52 -29.75 -13.36
N ASN A 63 -0.16 -29.26 -14.55
CA ASN A 63 -1.15 -28.75 -15.52
C ASN A 63 -2.11 -29.86 -15.97
N LEU A 64 -1.63 -31.10 -16.15
CA LEU A 64 -2.49 -32.23 -16.46
C LEU A 64 -3.38 -32.64 -15.27
N TYR A 65 -2.82 -32.62 -14.05
CA TYR A 65 -3.48 -33.07 -12.83
C TYR A 65 -4.68 -32.18 -12.46
N LYS A 66 -4.62 -30.91 -12.87
CA LYS A 66 -5.72 -29.96 -12.81
C LYS A 66 -6.98 -30.48 -13.51
N TYR A 67 -6.87 -31.28 -14.56
CA TYR A 67 -8.04 -31.72 -15.36
C TYR A 67 -8.28 -33.23 -15.36
N ALA A 68 -7.29 -34.04 -15.00
CA ALA A 68 -7.34 -35.50 -15.09
C ALA A 68 -6.71 -36.20 -13.88
N ASP A 69 -7.08 -37.46 -13.66
CA ASP A 69 -6.30 -38.36 -12.83
C ASP A 69 -5.16 -38.94 -13.69
N ILE A 70 -3.95 -39.03 -13.14
CA ILE A 70 -2.76 -39.38 -13.91
C ILE A 70 -2.20 -40.72 -13.44
N SER A 71 -1.94 -41.62 -14.39
CA SER A 71 -1.23 -42.88 -14.17
C SER A 71 0.16 -42.83 -14.82
N ILE A 72 1.19 -43.12 -14.02
CA ILE A 72 2.59 -43.21 -14.45
C ILE A 72 3.23 -44.42 -13.74
N PRO A 73 3.59 -45.51 -14.46
CA PRO A 73 3.38 -45.72 -15.89
C PRO A 73 1.89 -45.83 -16.27
N PRO A 74 1.54 -45.65 -17.56
CA PRO A 74 0.17 -45.82 -18.05
C PRO A 74 -0.44 -47.16 -17.65
N GLY A 75 -1.64 -47.13 -17.07
CA GLY A 75 -2.42 -48.34 -16.80
C GLY A 75 -2.96 -48.99 -18.09
N GLU A 76 -3.23 -50.30 -18.06
CA GLU A 76 -3.69 -51.08 -19.23
C GLU A 76 -4.98 -50.53 -19.88
N ASN A 77 -5.82 -49.85 -19.10
CA ASN A 77 -7.11 -49.28 -19.56
C ASN A 77 -7.09 -47.74 -19.67
N SER A 78 -5.95 -47.09 -19.39
CA SER A 78 -5.86 -45.63 -19.40
C SER A 78 -5.77 -45.08 -20.82
N GLN A 79 -6.32 -43.88 -21.05
CA GLN A 79 -6.11 -43.19 -22.33
C GLN A 79 -4.71 -42.57 -22.33
N ILE A 80 -3.89 -42.94 -23.30
CA ILE A 80 -2.50 -42.47 -23.35
C ILE A 80 -2.44 -41.05 -23.91
N MET A 81 -1.78 -40.17 -23.17
CA MET A 81 -1.32 -38.85 -23.64
C MET A 81 0.21 -38.87 -23.68
N GLU A 82 0.75 -38.69 -24.88
CA GLU A 82 2.20 -38.60 -25.10
C GLU A 82 2.59 -37.14 -25.29
N VAL A 83 3.61 -36.69 -24.57
CA VAL A 83 4.11 -35.31 -24.60
C VAL A 83 5.59 -35.32 -24.93
N ASP A 84 5.93 -34.89 -26.15
CA ASP A 84 7.30 -34.75 -26.62
C ASP A 84 7.77 -33.29 -26.53
N TYR A 85 9.01 -33.04 -26.12
CA TYR A 85 9.61 -31.71 -26.15
C TYR A 85 10.65 -31.60 -27.26
N ILE A 86 10.34 -30.83 -28.30
CA ILE A 86 11.17 -30.69 -29.51
C ILE A 86 11.24 -29.22 -29.91
N ASN A 87 12.45 -28.69 -30.12
CA ASN A 87 12.67 -27.30 -30.56
C ASN A 87 11.88 -26.27 -29.75
N GLU A 88 11.99 -26.35 -28.41
CA GLU A 88 11.34 -25.43 -27.46
C GLU A 88 9.80 -25.48 -27.40
N LEU A 89 9.18 -26.46 -28.06
CA LEU A 89 7.73 -26.67 -28.05
C LEU A 89 7.37 -28.06 -27.50
N PHE A 90 6.20 -28.12 -26.85
CA PHE A 90 5.57 -29.36 -26.41
C PHE A 90 4.62 -29.85 -27.49
N TYR A 91 4.79 -31.08 -27.94
CA TYR A 91 3.90 -31.77 -28.87
C TYR A 91 3.08 -32.78 -28.07
N ILE A 92 1.78 -32.52 -27.93
CA ILE A 92 0.86 -33.35 -27.17
C ILE A 92 0.06 -34.20 -28.16
N ASN A 93 0.24 -35.52 -28.09
CA ASN A 93 -0.49 -36.52 -28.87
C ASN A 93 -1.53 -37.21 -27.98
N TYR A 94 -2.81 -37.01 -28.31
CA TYR A 94 -3.94 -37.59 -27.58
C TYR A 94 -5.13 -37.83 -28.52
N LYS A 95 -5.73 -39.03 -28.48
CA LYS A 95 -6.89 -39.43 -29.31
C LYS A 95 -6.71 -39.10 -30.82
N ASN A 96 -5.54 -39.43 -31.38
CA ASN A 96 -5.17 -39.18 -32.77
C ASN A 96 -5.15 -37.68 -33.18
N LYS A 97 -5.02 -36.77 -32.21
CA LYS A 97 -4.76 -35.35 -32.44
C LYS A 97 -3.38 -35.03 -31.90
N ILE A 98 -2.61 -34.28 -32.70
CA ILE A 98 -1.32 -33.74 -32.30
C ILE A 98 -1.47 -32.23 -32.24
N VAL A 99 -1.15 -31.65 -31.08
CA VAL A 99 -1.18 -30.20 -30.87
C VAL A 99 0.19 -29.78 -30.37
N SER A 100 0.75 -28.71 -30.95
CA SER A 100 1.99 -28.10 -30.49
C SER A 100 1.70 -26.87 -29.65
N THR A 101 2.37 -26.73 -28.51
CA THR A 101 2.18 -25.59 -27.61
C THR A 101 3.49 -25.14 -26.95
N SER A 102 3.50 -23.91 -26.44
CA SER A 102 4.57 -23.41 -25.58
C SER A 102 4.25 -23.69 -24.11
N LEU A 103 5.26 -23.56 -23.24
CA LEU A 103 5.08 -23.72 -21.80
C LEU A 103 3.97 -22.80 -21.24
N GLU A 104 4.00 -21.52 -21.61
CA GLU A 104 3.03 -20.49 -21.19
C GLU A 104 1.57 -20.82 -21.57
N LYS A 105 1.36 -21.64 -22.61
CA LYS A 105 0.03 -21.99 -23.12
C LYS A 105 -0.39 -23.42 -22.74
N LEU A 106 0.43 -24.11 -21.96
CA LEU A 106 0.25 -25.53 -21.65
C LEU A 106 -1.09 -25.81 -20.94
N ASP A 107 -1.43 -25.02 -19.90
CA ASP A 107 -2.71 -25.12 -19.16
C ASP A 107 -3.91 -25.05 -20.11
N SER A 108 -3.97 -23.97 -20.91
CA SER A 108 -5.06 -23.74 -21.87
C SER A 108 -5.16 -24.83 -22.93
N THR A 109 -4.01 -25.33 -23.40
CA THR A 109 -3.97 -26.38 -24.43
C THR A 109 -4.48 -27.71 -23.86
N ILE A 110 -4.06 -28.07 -22.64
CA ILE A 110 -4.54 -29.28 -21.97
C ILE A 110 -6.04 -29.17 -21.69
N HIS A 111 -6.51 -28.00 -21.25
CA HIS A 111 -7.94 -27.74 -21.05
C HIS A 111 -8.74 -27.93 -22.35
N GLU A 112 -8.25 -27.45 -23.49
CA GLU A 112 -8.89 -27.64 -24.81
C GLU A 112 -8.89 -29.10 -25.26
N ILE A 113 -7.80 -29.83 -25.02
CA ILE A 113 -7.66 -31.24 -25.41
C ILE A 113 -8.61 -32.13 -24.61
N LEU A 114 -8.72 -31.89 -23.30
CA LEU A 114 -9.52 -32.71 -22.40
C LEU A 114 -10.97 -32.24 -22.30
N ASN A 115 -11.21 -30.94 -22.43
CA ASN A 115 -12.50 -30.29 -22.26
C ASN A 115 -13.17 -30.63 -20.92
N GLU A 116 -12.36 -30.70 -19.87
CA GLU A 116 -12.77 -31.01 -18.50
C GLU A 116 -12.71 -29.76 -17.63
N LEU A 117 -13.63 -29.63 -16.66
CA LEU A 117 -13.53 -28.58 -15.65
C LEU A 117 -12.27 -28.78 -14.80
N PRO A 118 -11.62 -27.72 -14.27
CA PRO A 118 -10.54 -27.90 -13.32
C PRO A 118 -11.03 -28.66 -12.08
N ARG A 119 -10.15 -29.45 -11.47
CA ARG A 119 -10.36 -30.13 -10.20
C ARG A 119 -10.71 -29.08 -9.14
N SER A 120 -11.60 -29.42 -8.23
CA SER A 120 -11.96 -28.54 -7.11
C SER A 120 -11.37 -29.07 -5.83
N ILE A 121 -10.83 -28.19 -5.00
CA ILE A 121 -10.46 -28.48 -3.61
C ILE A 121 -11.43 -27.80 -2.66
N PHE A 122 -11.70 -28.46 -1.54
CA PHE A 122 -12.47 -27.92 -0.43
C PHE A 122 -11.53 -27.31 0.60
N VAL A 123 -11.49 -25.98 0.64
CA VAL A 123 -10.62 -25.23 1.54
C VAL A 123 -11.39 -24.89 2.81
N ILE A 124 -10.80 -25.18 3.97
CA ILE A 124 -11.35 -24.88 5.29
C ILE A 124 -10.43 -23.84 5.96
N ALA A 125 -11.02 -22.72 6.36
CA ALA A 125 -10.34 -21.68 7.11
C ALA A 125 -10.28 -22.08 8.59
N GLU A 126 -9.08 -22.33 9.09
CA GLU A 126 -8.83 -22.55 10.52
C GLU A 126 -8.63 -21.18 11.19
N ASN A 127 -9.27 -20.94 12.34
CA ASN A 127 -9.15 -19.72 13.16
C ASN A 127 -9.24 -18.39 12.38
N SER A 128 -9.89 -18.38 11.22
CA SER A 128 -9.98 -17.26 10.29
C SER A 128 -11.22 -17.42 9.40
N PHE A 129 -11.49 -16.43 8.55
CA PHE A 129 -12.55 -16.53 7.55
C PHE A 129 -12.03 -16.22 6.14
N ILE A 130 -12.45 -16.99 5.14
CA ILE A 130 -12.20 -16.69 3.73
C ILE A 130 -13.09 -15.53 3.31
N VAL A 131 -12.49 -14.46 2.78
CA VAL A 131 -13.20 -13.32 2.20
C VAL A 131 -13.74 -13.71 0.82
N THR A 132 -15.01 -13.44 0.58
CA THR A 132 -15.71 -13.69 -0.69
C THR A 132 -16.58 -12.49 -1.06
N ASP A 133 -17.06 -12.44 -2.30
CA ASP A 133 -17.93 -11.36 -2.78
C ASP A 133 -19.23 -11.20 -1.97
N ASP A 134 -19.72 -12.31 -1.40
CA ASP A 134 -20.94 -12.36 -0.58
C ASP A 134 -20.68 -12.12 0.92
N GLY A 135 -19.44 -11.82 1.32
CA GLY A 135 -19.00 -11.71 2.72
C GLY A 135 -17.98 -12.78 3.12
N THR A 136 -17.96 -13.17 4.39
CA THR A 136 -16.96 -14.11 4.94
C THR A 136 -17.50 -15.54 5.09
N LYS A 137 -16.68 -16.55 4.80
CA LYS A 137 -17.02 -17.98 4.90
C LYS A 137 -15.94 -18.76 5.63
N THR A 138 -16.32 -19.81 6.36
CA THR A 138 -15.36 -20.71 7.03
C THR A 138 -14.82 -21.81 6.11
N SER A 139 -15.44 -22.02 4.96
CA SER A 139 -14.97 -22.97 3.95
C SER A 139 -15.52 -22.63 2.56
N LYS A 140 -14.82 -23.05 1.50
CA LYS A 140 -15.21 -22.82 0.11
C LYS A 140 -14.58 -23.87 -0.82
N PHE A 141 -15.28 -24.20 -1.91
CA PHE A 141 -14.67 -24.92 -3.03
C PHE A 141 -13.93 -23.95 -3.95
N LEU A 142 -12.67 -24.23 -4.24
CA LEU A 142 -11.83 -23.47 -5.16
C LEU A 142 -11.32 -24.39 -6.26
N SER A 143 -11.16 -23.86 -7.48
CA SER A 143 -10.47 -24.58 -8.55
C SER A 143 -9.01 -24.77 -8.16
N TRP A 144 -8.55 -26.02 -8.19
CA TRP A 144 -7.18 -26.41 -7.90
C TRP A 144 -6.24 -25.72 -8.87
N ASP A 145 -5.16 -25.20 -8.30
CA ASP A 145 -4.00 -24.70 -9.02
C ASP A 145 -2.76 -25.01 -8.16
N GLU A 146 -1.58 -24.97 -8.76
CA GLU A 146 -0.32 -25.18 -8.04
C GLU A 146 -0.08 -24.06 -7.02
N ASN A 147 -0.44 -22.83 -7.40
CA ASN A 147 -0.26 -21.62 -6.58
C ASN A 147 -1.61 -20.98 -6.30
N MET A 148 -2.22 -21.35 -5.18
CA MET A 148 -3.53 -20.84 -4.79
C MET A 148 -3.39 -19.68 -3.82
N TYR A 149 -4.30 -18.71 -3.97
CA TYR A 149 -4.37 -17.53 -3.12
C TYR A 149 -5.75 -17.46 -2.47
N VAL A 150 -5.77 -17.17 -1.17
CA VAL A 150 -6.98 -16.88 -0.42
C VAL A 150 -6.78 -15.64 0.43
N LEU A 151 -7.79 -14.76 0.42
CA LEU A 151 -7.87 -13.65 1.35
C LEU A 151 -8.49 -14.15 2.65
N LEU A 152 -7.75 -14.02 3.74
CA LEU A 152 -8.16 -14.44 5.08
C LEU A 152 -8.42 -13.20 5.94
N ASP A 153 -9.63 -13.11 6.50
CA ASP A 153 -9.97 -12.20 7.58
C ASP A 153 -9.60 -12.86 8.91
N VAL A 154 -8.67 -12.24 9.61
CA VAL A 154 -8.24 -12.61 10.96
C VAL A 154 -8.49 -11.41 11.87
N ASN A 155 -9.53 -11.48 12.69
CA ASN A 155 -9.90 -10.43 13.64
C ASN A 155 -10.07 -9.03 13.01
N GLY A 156 -10.55 -8.97 11.76
CA GLY A 156 -10.76 -7.74 11.00
C GLY A 156 -9.61 -7.38 10.07
N PHE A 157 -8.43 -8.00 10.20
CA PHE A 157 -7.31 -7.80 9.29
C PHE A 157 -7.39 -8.75 8.11
N ILE A 158 -7.23 -8.20 6.90
CA ILE A 158 -7.20 -9.00 5.67
C ILE A 158 -5.76 -9.33 5.33
N PHE A 159 -5.48 -10.61 5.18
CA PHE A 159 -4.19 -11.14 4.77
C PHE A 159 -4.34 -11.93 3.47
N GLU A 160 -3.43 -11.71 2.53
CA GLU A 160 -3.30 -12.56 1.35
C GLU A 160 -2.41 -13.75 1.69
N HIS A 161 -3.00 -14.94 1.70
CA HIS A 161 -2.31 -16.18 2.02
C HIS A 161 -2.16 -17.04 0.76
N GLN A 162 -0.90 -17.32 0.40
CA GLN A 162 -0.55 -18.24 -0.67
C GLN A 162 -0.31 -19.65 -0.10
N PHE A 163 -0.84 -20.67 -0.79
CA PHE A 163 -0.60 -22.06 -0.45
C PHE A 163 -0.63 -22.95 -1.70
N SER A 164 0.00 -24.12 -1.59
CA SER A 164 0.04 -25.14 -2.64
C SER A 164 -0.58 -26.44 -2.11
N PRO A 165 -1.79 -26.81 -2.55
CA PRO A 165 -2.43 -28.05 -2.12
C PRO A 165 -1.67 -29.28 -2.64
N PRO A 166 -1.40 -30.30 -1.79
CA PRO A 166 -0.76 -31.54 -2.23
C PRO A 166 -1.58 -32.28 -3.31
N ILE A 167 -0.90 -32.98 -4.21
CA ILE A 167 -1.55 -33.88 -5.18
C ILE A 167 -2.32 -34.97 -4.42
N GLY A 168 -3.53 -35.25 -4.88
CA GLY A 168 -4.46 -36.22 -4.29
C GLY A 168 -5.32 -35.68 -3.15
N GLU A 169 -4.99 -34.51 -2.58
CA GLU A 169 -5.80 -33.92 -1.51
C GLU A 169 -7.00 -33.16 -2.06
N VAL A 170 -8.19 -33.53 -1.55
CA VAL A 170 -9.46 -32.86 -1.89
C VAL A 170 -9.87 -31.86 -0.81
N ILE A 171 -9.30 -31.96 0.39
CA ILE A 171 -9.61 -31.09 1.53
C ILE A 171 -8.30 -30.49 2.03
N THR A 172 -8.21 -29.17 2.09
CA THR A 172 -7.02 -28.45 2.56
C THR A 172 -7.42 -27.45 3.65
N ARG A 173 -6.63 -27.37 4.70
CA ARG A 173 -6.84 -26.42 5.81
C ARG A 173 -5.87 -25.26 5.66
N VAL A 174 -6.37 -24.04 5.81
CA VAL A 174 -5.60 -22.79 5.66
C VAL A 174 -5.88 -21.83 6.82
N PRO A 175 -4.88 -21.09 7.32
CA PRO A 175 -3.46 -21.28 7.01
C PRO A 175 -2.94 -22.59 7.64
N SER A 176 -1.89 -23.17 7.06
CA SER A 176 -1.28 -24.41 7.57
C SER A 176 -0.36 -24.19 8.79
N LYS A 177 0.05 -22.94 9.02
CA LYS A 177 0.85 -22.50 10.16
C LYS A 177 0.44 -21.09 10.58
N TRP A 178 0.75 -20.73 11.81
CA TRP A 178 0.52 -19.41 12.39
C TRP A 178 1.85 -18.83 12.88
N ILE A 179 2.01 -17.52 12.76
CA ILE A 179 3.20 -16.80 13.21
C ILE A 179 2.75 -15.81 14.28
N GLU A 180 3.36 -15.86 15.46
CA GLU A 180 3.19 -14.86 16.50
C GLU A 180 3.99 -13.61 16.10
N LEU A 181 3.29 -12.56 15.65
CA LEU A 181 3.88 -11.28 15.30
C LEU A 181 3.80 -10.35 16.51
N GLU A 182 4.95 -10.09 17.12
CA GLU A 182 5.12 -9.08 18.18
C GLU A 182 5.54 -7.77 17.53
N ILE A 183 4.75 -6.71 17.75
CA ILE A 183 5.02 -5.37 17.24
C ILE A 183 5.24 -4.46 18.45
N THR A 184 6.49 -4.03 18.64
CA THR A 184 6.87 -3.04 19.65
C THR A 184 7.12 -1.68 18.99
N GLY A 185 7.14 -0.61 19.78
CA GLY A 185 7.43 0.74 19.30
C GLY A 185 6.92 1.82 20.24
N ASP A 186 7.51 3.02 20.15
CA ASP A 186 7.24 4.15 21.06
C ASP A 186 5.90 4.85 20.81
N SER A 187 5.42 4.84 19.56
CA SER A 187 4.09 5.36 19.26
C SER A 187 3.03 4.46 19.87
N ARG A 188 1.95 5.03 20.42
CA ARG A 188 0.79 4.25 20.89
C ARG A 188 -0.10 3.71 19.76
N GLU A 189 0.11 4.16 18.53
CA GLU A 189 -0.72 3.81 17.38
C GLU A 189 0.16 3.56 16.15
N ALA A 190 -0.07 2.43 15.47
CA ALA A 190 0.49 2.08 14.17
C ALA A 190 -0.64 1.62 13.25
N THR A 191 -0.37 1.44 11.97
CA THR A 191 -1.34 0.90 11.00
C THR A 191 -0.81 -0.39 10.40
N LEU A 192 -1.54 -1.48 10.59
CA LEU A 192 -1.27 -2.80 10.01
C LEU A 192 -2.31 -3.11 8.94
N ASN A 193 -1.88 -3.34 7.70
CA ASN A 193 -2.76 -3.60 6.55
C ASN A 193 -3.95 -2.62 6.48
N ASN A 194 -3.66 -1.32 6.64
CA ASN A 194 -4.62 -0.20 6.64
C ASN A 194 -5.56 -0.09 7.86
N LEU A 195 -5.38 -0.89 8.90
CA LEU A 195 -6.11 -0.80 10.16
C LEU A 195 -5.24 -0.32 11.32
N LYS A 196 -5.78 0.60 12.12
CA LYS A 196 -5.10 1.14 13.30
C LYS A 196 -4.97 0.09 14.40
N ILE A 197 -3.76 -0.09 14.90
CA ILE A 197 -3.40 -0.94 16.03
C ILE A 197 -2.77 -0.12 17.14
N LYS A 198 -2.86 -0.59 18.38
CA LYS A 198 -2.16 0.00 19.52
C LYS A 198 -0.95 -0.83 19.88
N THR A 199 0.22 -0.22 19.91
CA THR A 199 1.50 -0.87 20.27
C THR A 199 1.84 -0.63 21.75
N PRO A 200 2.52 -1.58 22.42
CA PRO A 200 2.93 -2.90 21.90
C PRO A 200 1.72 -3.85 21.74
N ILE A 201 1.78 -4.71 20.73
CA ILE A 201 0.76 -5.74 20.48
C ILE A 201 1.40 -7.03 20.00
N THR A 202 0.82 -8.15 20.41
CA THR A 202 1.11 -9.46 19.87
C THR A 202 -0.14 -9.97 19.16
N ILE A 203 0.00 -10.35 17.89
CA ILE A 203 -1.09 -10.90 17.08
C ILE A 203 -0.63 -12.16 16.36
N GLU A 204 -1.56 -13.09 16.13
CA GLU A 204 -1.31 -14.25 15.28
C GLU A 204 -1.64 -13.90 13.82
N VAL A 205 -0.70 -14.13 12.92
CA VAL A 205 -0.86 -13.86 11.48
C VAL A 205 -0.58 -15.11 10.65
N PRO A 206 -1.29 -15.30 9.53
CA PRO A 206 -0.93 -16.32 8.56
C PRO A 206 0.37 -15.93 7.82
N PRO A 207 1.08 -16.90 7.21
CA PRO A 207 2.19 -16.62 6.30
C PRO A 207 1.66 -15.77 5.15
N SER A 208 2.06 -14.50 5.15
CA SER A 208 1.53 -13.49 4.25
C SER A 208 2.47 -12.31 4.16
N LYS A 209 2.25 -11.48 3.13
CA LYS A 209 2.88 -10.16 3.04
C LYS A 209 2.10 -9.17 3.87
N ILE A 210 2.83 -8.39 4.66
CA ILE A 210 2.29 -7.46 5.63
C ILE A 210 2.84 -6.08 5.31
N THR A 211 1.94 -5.09 5.34
CA THR A 211 2.32 -3.68 5.29
C THR A 211 2.06 -3.05 6.64
N LEU A 212 3.08 -2.42 7.20
CA LEU A 212 2.96 -1.62 8.40
C LEU A 212 3.30 -0.16 8.09
N THR A 213 2.58 0.78 8.69
CA THR A 213 2.92 2.20 8.64
C THR A 213 2.76 2.81 10.02
N ASP A 214 3.80 3.45 10.51
CA ASP A 214 3.80 4.18 11.79
C ASP A 214 3.35 5.64 11.63
N GLY A 215 3.06 6.07 10.40
CA GLY A 215 2.71 7.44 10.02
C GLY A 215 3.82 8.17 9.26
N LEU A 216 5.07 7.70 9.34
CA LEU A 216 6.25 8.27 8.68
C LEU A 216 6.84 7.31 7.66
N LYS A 217 6.96 6.03 8.05
CA LYS A 217 7.61 5.00 7.27
C LYS A 217 6.63 3.87 6.98
N LYS A 218 6.48 3.55 5.70
CA LYS A 218 5.87 2.31 5.27
C LYS A 218 6.93 1.21 5.29
N ILE A 219 6.67 0.16 6.07
CA ILE A 219 7.50 -1.03 6.18
C ILE A 219 6.74 -2.19 5.53
N GLU A 220 7.37 -2.86 4.58
CA GLU A 220 6.83 -4.05 3.94
C GLU A 220 7.61 -5.27 4.45
N ILE A 221 6.88 -6.27 4.93
CA ILE A 221 7.43 -7.49 5.52
C ILE A 221 6.84 -8.67 4.80
N ASP A 222 7.68 -9.60 4.34
CA ASP A 222 7.24 -10.85 3.71
C ASP A 222 7.44 -12.02 4.66
N LEU A 223 6.34 -12.55 5.22
CA LEU A 223 6.35 -13.70 6.11
C LEU A 223 5.93 -15.00 5.41
N THR A 224 5.78 -15.00 4.08
CA THR A 224 5.28 -16.16 3.32
C THR A 224 6.14 -17.40 3.56
N ASN A 225 7.47 -17.22 3.60
CA ASN A 225 8.45 -18.28 3.79
C ASN A 225 9.10 -18.28 5.19
N TYR A 226 8.52 -17.58 6.17
CA TYR A 226 9.10 -17.52 7.51
C TYR A 226 8.96 -18.87 8.23
N GLU A 227 10.07 -19.48 8.63
CA GLU A 227 10.09 -20.80 9.28
C GLU A 227 9.90 -20.74 10.81
N GLY A 228 10.10 -19.56 11.42
CA GLY A 228 9.95 -19.39 12.87
C GLY A 228 8.49 -19.32 13.32
N GLU A 229 8.25 -19.64 14.60
CA GLU A 229 6.94 -19.52 15.23
C GLU A 229 6.63 -18.09 15.69
N LYS A 230 7.68 -17.29 15.95
CA LYS A 230 7.58 -15.91 16.43
C LYS A 230 8.43 -14.97 15.59
N TYR A 231 7.88 -13.82 15.22
CA TYR A 231 8.58 -12.71 14.57
C TYR A 231 8.38 -11.44 15.40
N SER A 232 9.47 -10.81 15.83
CA SER A 232 9.42 -9.54 16.56
C SER A 232 9.84 -8.40 15.64
N LEU A 233 8.98 -7.40 15.52
CA LEU A 233 9.20 -6.18 14.78
C LEU A 233 9.27 -5.02 15.75
N ASP A 234 10.39 -4.29 15.72
CA ASP A 234 10.52 -3.06 16.47
C ASP A 234 10.29 -1.85 15.58
N LEU A 235 9.32 -1.03 15.96
CA LEU A 235 8.96 0.23 15.33
C LEU A 235 9.49 1.41 16.13
N GLU A 236 10.64 1.26 16.81
CA GLU A 236 11.35 2.38 17.42
C GLU A 236 11.35 3.56 16.44
N LYS A 237 10.57 4.57 16.78
CA LYS A 237 10.52 5.80 16.00
C LYS A 237 11.77 6.57 16.37
N GLN A 238 12.41 7.11 15.34
CA GLN A 238 13.23 8.31 15.41
C GLN A 238 12.82 9.19 16.61
N GLN A 239 13.75 9.46 17.52
CA GLN A 239 13.44 10.18 18.76
C GLN A 239 12.76 11.51 18.42
N ILE A 240 11.63 11.82 19.06
CA ILE A 240 10.97 13.13 18.86
C ILE A 240 11.93 14.21 19.34
N TYR A 241 12.57 14.90 18.40
CA TYR A 241 13.48 16.00 18.68
C TYR A 241 12.69 17.18 19.27
N LYS A 242 11.57 17.54 18.63
CA LYS A 242 10.72 18.66 19.08
C LYS A 242 9.32 18.62 18.49
N LYS A 243 8.37 19.15 19.25
CA LYS A 243 6.98 19.40 18.83
C LYS A 243 6.70 20.90 18.86
N VAL A 244 6.07 21.44 17.81
CA VAL A 244 5.77 22.86 17.67
C VAL A 244 4.29 23.05 17.35
N GLU A 245 3.57 23.72 18.23
CA GLU A 245 2.16 24.07 18.00
C GLU A 245 2.07 25.27 17.05
N THR A 246 1.87 25.01 15.77
CA THR A 246 1.73 26.03 14.74
C THR A 246 1.03 25.48 13.50
N ASN A 247 0.30 26.33 12.78
CA ASN A 247 -0.22 26.01 11.46
C ASN A 247 0.75 26.56 10.39
N ILE A 248 1.22 25.69 9.49
CA ILE A 248 2.13 26.06 8.41
C ILE A 248 1.32 26.48 7.18
N ASP A 249 1.54 27.73 6.73
CA ASP A 249 0.85 28.28 5.58
C ASP A 249 1.66 28.14 4.29
N LYS A 250 3.00 28.25 4.38
CA LYS A 250 3.92 28.24 3.22
C LYS A 250 5.25 27.58 3.58
N VAL A 251 5.89 26.92 2.60
CA VAL A 251 7.24 26.37 2.76
C VAL A 251 8.15 26.87 1.65
N PHE A 252 9.24 27.53 2.03
CA PHE A 252 10.26 28.03 1.12
C PHE A 252 11.48 27.12 1.15
N GLU A 253 11.65 26.30 0.11
CA GLU A 253 12.84 25.48 -0.08
C GLU A 253 13.92 26.26 -0.83
N ILE A 254 15.11 26.38 -0.22
CA ILE A 254 16.29 27.05 -0.77
C ILE A 254 17.52 26.14 -0.71
N GLU A 255 18.63 26.54 -1.32
CA GLU A 255 19.82 25.68 -1.42
C GLU A 255 20.36 25.24 -0.04
N SER A 256 20.28 26.11 0.96
CA SER A 256 20.75 25.89 2.33
C SER A 256 19.78 25.15 3.25
N GLY A 257 18.49 25.03 2.90
CA GLY A 257 17.48 24.45 3.78
C GLY A 257 16.05 24.81 3.40
N ALA A 258 15.10 24.56 4.30
CA ALA A 258 13.69 24.89 4.11
C ALA A 258 13.16 25.75 5.26
N PHE A 259 12.40 26.79 4.92
CA PHE A 259 11.71 27.65 5.89
C PHE A 259 10.21 27.39 5.87
N PHE A 260 9.67 26.89 6.97
CA PHE A 260 8.27 26.62 7.22
C PHE A 260 7.65 27.84 7.89
N TYR A 261 6.96 28.67 7.10
CA TYR A 261 6.27 29.86 7.60
C TYR A 261 4.93 29.47 8.22
N GLY A 262 4.77 29.79 9.50
CA GLY A 262 3.58 29.48 10.27
C GLY A 262 3.31 30.45 11.42
N GLU A 263 2.07 30.40 11.92
CA GLU A 263 1.58 31.21 13.03
C GLU A 263 1.26 30.28 14.24
N PRO A 264 1.72 30.60 15.47
CA PRO A 264 2.54 31.76 15.87
C PRO A 264 4.05 31.57 15.72
N LEU A 265 4.50 30.43 15.23
CA LEU A 265 5.91 30.08 15.14
C LEU A 265 6.23 29.54 13.75
N SER A 266 7.36 29.97 13.21
CA SER A 266 7.96 29.44 11.99
C SER A 266 9.17 28.58 12.33
N ILE A 267 9.55 27.71 11.40
CA ILE A 267 10.61 26.73 11.61
C ILE A 267 11.60 26.85 10.44
N TRP A 268 12.88 27.00 10.74
CA TRP A 268 13.97 26.86 9.78
C TRP A 268 14.61 25.50 9.94
N MET A 269 14.67 24.75 8.85
CA MET A 269 15.35 23.47 8.77
C MET A 269 16.59 23.61 7.88
N PRO A 270 17.79 23.85 8.45
CA PRO A 270 19.01 23.92 7.66
C PRO A 270 19.40 22.51 7.18
N LYS A 271 20.00 22.41 5.99
CA LYS A 271 20.62 21.16 5.53
C LYS A 271 21.78 20.71 6.43
N LYS A 272 22.37 21.64 7.18
CA LYS A 272 23.47 21.37 8.11
C LYS A 272 23.21 22.11 9.42
N GLY A 273 23.01 21.36 10.49
CA GLY A 273 22.80 21.91 11.83
C GLY A 273 21.50 21.43 12.45
N GLN A 274 21.04 22.15 13.46
CA GLN A 274 19.80 21.84 14.16
C GLN A 274 18.65 22.75 13.68
N PRO A 275 17.39 22.30 13.80
CA PRO A 275 16.23 23.11 13.47
C PRO A 275 16.14 24.35 14.37
N VAL A 276 15.75 25.49 13.80
CA VAL A 276 15.56 26.75 14.54
C VAL A 276 14.08 27.14 14.52
N ILE A 277 13.52 27.38 15.71
CA ILE A 277 12.13 27.84 15.85
C ILE A 277 12.14 29.33 16.15
N THR A 278 11.37 30.09 15.37
CA THR A 278 11.40 31.55 15.38
C THR A 278 10.00 32.13 15.21
N LYS A 279 9.83 33.42 15.50
CA LYS A 279 8.63 34.23 15.19
C LYS A 279 8.81 35.09 13.94
N SER A 280 9.88 34.85 13.21
CA SER A 280 10.27 35.63 12.05
C SER A 280 9.40 35.31 10.83
N ARG A 281 9.14 36.32 9.97
CA ARG A 281 8.53 36.08 8.65
C ARG A 281 9.44 35.33 7.69
N PHE A 282 10.75 35.33 7.91
CA PHE A 282 11.73 34.54 7.18
C PHE A 282 13.06 34.50 7.92
N TYR A 283 13.56 33.29 8.15
CA TYR A 283 14.86 33.04 8.78
C TYR A 283 15.64 32.00 7.97
N CYS A 284 16.94 32.21 7.81
CA CYS A 284 17.86 31.24 7.25
C CYS A 284 19.26 31.44 7.85
N ASP A 285 20.21 30.58 7.47
CA ASP A 285 21.59 30.65 7.96
C ASP A 285 22.30 31.99 7.62
N TYR A 286 21.78 32.73 6.63
CA TYR A 286 22.32 34.01 6.20
C TYR A 286 21.72 35.23 6.91
N GLY A 287 20.71 35.05 7.77
CA GLY A 287 20.12 36.11 8.58
C GLY A 287 18.62 35.99 8.82
N ASP A 288 18.09 36.99 9.53
CA ASP A 288 16.68 37.12 9.90
C ASP A 288 16.07 38.40 9.30
N ILE A 289 14.90 38.27 8.66
CA ILE A 289 14.17 39.40 8.10
C ILE A 289 13.73 40.40 9.18
N GLU A 290 13.44 39.96 10.40
CA GLU A 290 13.01 40.86 11.48
C GLU A 290 14.16 41.71 12.01
N GLU A 291 15.39 41.20 11.97
CA GLU A 291 16.57 42.01 12.27
C GLU A 291 16.81 43.04 11.17
N LYS A 292 16.68 42.63 9.91
CA LYS A 292 16.80 43.54 8.77
C LYS A 292 15.70 44.62 8.78
N SER A 293 14.50 44.26 9.22
CA SER A 293 13.34 45.14 9.37
C SER A 293 13.56 46.28 10.38
N LYS A 294 14.48 46.12 11.34
CA LYS A 294 14.86 47.18 12.29
C LYS A 294 15.63 48.32 11.64
N THR A 295 16.36 48.03 10.56
CA THR A 295 17.17 49.03 9.83
C THR A 295 16.41 49.61 8.65
N PHE A 296 15.68 48.76 7.93
CA PHE A 296 14.85 49.14 6.80
C PHE A 296 13.47 48.53 7.02
N TYR A 297 12.45 49.34 7.23
CA TYR A 297 11.11 48.84 7.53
C TYR A 297 10.58 47.98 6.38
N ILE A 298 10.36 46.69 6.66
CA ILE A 298 9.80 45.73 5.69
C ILE A 298 8.37 45.41 6.09
N ASP A 299 7.42 45.73 5.23
CA ASP A 299 5.99 45.47 5.38
C ASP A 299 5.55 44.25 4.54
N GLY A 300 4.44 43.65 4.94
CA GLY A 300 3.86 42.48 4.29
C GLY A 300 4.55 41.17 4.63
N GLU A 301 4.00 40.09 4.09
CA GLU A 301 4.56 38.74 4.23
C GLU A 301 5.62 38.50 3.16
N ILE A 302 6.55 37.59 3.42
CA ILE A 302 7.43 37.10 2.37
C ILE A 302 6.61 36.22 1.42
N VAL A 303 6.72 36.51 0.12
CA VAL A 303 5.98 35.81 -0.94
C VAL A 303 6.91 35.13 -1.94
N PHE A 304 8.20 35.38 -1.85
CA PHE A 304 9.21 34.75 -2.68
C PHE A 304 10.55 34.72 -1.95
N ALA A 305 11.22 33.58 -2.05
CA ALA A 305 12.58 33.38 -1.58
C ALA A 305 13.34 32.55 -2.62
N TYR A 306 14.57 32.95 -2.91
CA TYR A 306 15.47 32.23 -3.79
C TYR A 306 16.90 32.40 -3.31
N GLU A 307 17.68 31.32 -3.28
CA GLU A 307 19.09 31.36 -2.87
C GLU A 307 20.00 31.20 -4.06
N LYS A 308 21.04 32.03 -4.12
CA LYS A 308 22.16 31.85 -5.04
C LYS A 308 23.43 32.51 -4.50
N ASP A 309 24.56 31.83 -4.65
CA ASP A 309 25.89 32.31 -4.24
C ASP A 309 25.96 32.77 -2.77
N SER A 310 25.33 32.02 -1.87
CA SER A 310 25.23 32.35 -0.44
C SER A 310 24.52 33.69 -0.16
N THR A 311 23.55 34.03 -1.01
CA THR A 311 22.66 35.19 -0.85
C THR A 311 21.23 34.72 -1.08
N VAL A 312 20.34 35.00 -0.13
CA VAL A 312 18.90 34.77 -0.28
C VAL A 312 18.24 36.06 -0.73
N TYR A 313 17.56 36.01 -1.86
CA TYR A 313 16.78 37.11 -2.43
C TYR A 313 15.33 36.93 -2.00
N LEU A 314 14.80 37.92 -1.30
CA LEU A 314 13.46 37.92 -0.73
C LEU A 314 12.63 39.04 -1.35
N LEU A 315 11.35 38.77 -1.53
CA LEU A 315 10.37 39.76 -1.93
C LEU A 315 9.14 39.66 -1.05
N SER A 316 8.71 40.80 -0.50
CA SER A 316 7.50 40.89 0.29
C SER A 316 6.25 41.13 -0.57
N SER A 317 5.08 40.85 0.01
CA SER A 317 3.78 41.14 -0.61
C SER A 317 3.54 42.65 -0.79
N SER A 318 4.30 43.52 -0.12
CA SER A 318 4.24 44.97 -0.32
C SER A 318 5.10 45.45 -1.51
N GLY A 319 5.95 44.60 -2.08
CA GLY A 319 6.83 44.95 -3.20
C GLY A 319 8.26 45.31 -2.78
N GLN A 320 8.66 44.98 -1.56
CA GLN A 320 10.00 45.29 -1.07
C GLN A 320 10.93 44.10 -1.29
N PHE A 321 12.00 44.36 -2.04
CA PHE A 321 13.03 43.40 -2.39
C PHE A 321 14.25 43.59 -1.52
N VAL A 322 14.65 42.53 -0.82
CA VAL A 322 15.77 42.56 0.11
C VAL A 322 16.59 41.29 0.02
N THR A 323 17.87 41.36 0.36
CA THR A 323 18.74 40.19 0.40
C THR A 323 19.22 39.85 1.81
N LEU A 324 19.41 38.57 2.12
CA LEU A 324 20.15 38.10 3.30
C LEU A 324 21.45 37.43 2.82
N GLY A 325 22.57 37.65 3.51
CA GLY A 325 23.88 37.07 3.14
C GLY A 325 24.87 38.07 2.55
N LYS A 326 25.67 37.63 1.56
CA LYS A 326 26.85 38.39 1.08
C LYS A 326 26.49 39.73 0.46
N LYS A 327 25.39 39.80 -0.28
CA LYS A 327 24.93 41.05 -0.89
C LYS A 327 23.98 41.78 0.04
N ASN A 328 24.08 43.10 0.05
CA ASN A 328 23.12 43.97 0.72
C ASN A 328 22.37 44.82 -0.31
N VAL A 329 21.34 44.24 -0.91
CA VAL A 329 20.39 44.94 -1.78
C VAL A 329 19.13 45.18 -0.98
N ASN A 330 18.64 46.42 -1.02
CA ASN A 330 17.34 46.82 -0.51
C ASN A 330 16.70 47.73 -1.55
N ARG A 331 15.55 47.34 -2.08
CA ARG A 331 14.83 48.11 -3.08
C ARG A 331 13.35 48.01 -2.82
N ASP A 332 12.68 49.15 -2.79
CA ASP A 332 11.23 49.21 -2.76
C ASP A 332 10.73 49.42 -4.20
N PHE A 333 9.89 48.50 -4.67
CA PHE A 333 9.21 48.63 -5.97
C PHE A 333 7.82 49.27 -5.86
N GLU A 334 7.43 49.73 -4.66
CA GLU A 334 6.21 50.44 -4.29
C GLU A 334 4.91 49.64 -4.45
N ARG A 335 4.94 48.49 -5.14
CA ARG A 335 3.79 47.64 -5.42
C ARG A 335 4.16 46.17 -5.38
N ALA A 336 3.19 45.38 -4.93
CA ALA A 336 3.25 43.93 -4.87
C ALA A 336 3.74 43.29 -6.20
N PRO A 337 4.41 42.13 -6.13
CA PRO A 337 4.74 41.36 -7.33
C PRO A 337 3.49 40.81 -8.00
N LEU A 338 3.49 40.88 -9.33
CA LEU A 338 2.50 40.29 -10.22
C LEU A 338 3.06 39.02 -10.89
N SER A 339 4.33 39.05 -11.27
CA SER A 339 5.01 37.92 -11.90
C SER A 339 6.48 37.91 -11.50
N ILE A 340 7.01 36.72 -11.25
CA ILE A 340 8.41 36.52 -10.89
C ILE A 340 8.96 35.41 -11.78
N LEU A 341 10.00 35.72 -12.53
CA LEU A 341 10.74 34.76 -13.35
C LEU A 341 12.17 34.67 -12.85
N VAL A 342 12.64 33.45 -12.61
CA VAL A 342 14.03 33.19 -12.21
C VAL A 342 14.74 32.51 -13.37
N THR A 343 15.93 33.01 -13.71
CA THR A 343 16.84 32.42 -14.71
C THR A 343 18.16 32.08 -14.02
N ASP A 344 19.13 31.55 -14.77
CA ASP A 344 20.48 31.33 -14.25
C ASP A 344 21.27 32.64 -14.02
N GLU A 345 20.82 33.78 -14.55
CA GLU A 345 21.59 35.04 -14.49
C GLU A 345 20.91 36.13 -13.67
N TYR A 346 19.57 36.11 -13.59
CA TYR A 346 18.81 37.15 -12.95
C TYR A 346 17.43 36.68 -12.45
N ILE A 347 16.85 37.50 -11.57
CA ILE A 347 15.43 37.48 -11.20
C ILE A 347 14.74 38.63 -11.91
N GLN A 348 13.67 38.36 -12.64
CA GLN A 348 12.82 39.40 -13.23
C GLN A 348 11.50 39.48 -12.45
N ILE A 349 11.13 40.70 -12.08
CA ILE A 349 9.95 41.00 -11.28
C ILE A 349 9.10 41.99 -12.05
N LYS A 350 7.84 41.63 -12.29
CA LYS A 350 6.82 42.55 -12.77
C LYS A 350 5.91 42.90 -11.62
N THR A 351 5.64 44.18 -11.38
CA THR A 351 4.78 44.62 -10.28
C THR A 351 3.39 45.02 -10.75
N PHE A 352 2.45 45.17 -9.82
CA PHE A 352 1.13 45.75 -10.10
C PHE A 352 1.18 47.23 -10.56
N LYS A 353 2.35 47.88 -10.51
CA LYS A 353 2.56 49.21 -11.12
C LYS A 353 2.76 49.14 -12.63
N LEU A 354 2.75 47.93 -13.21
CA LEU A 354 3.11 47.68 -14.61
C LEU A 354 4.56 48.05 -14.90
N GLU A 355 5.46 47.84 -13.95
CA GLU A 355 6.89 48.07 -14.11
C GLU A 355 7.64 46.73 -14.07
N SER A 356 8.63 46.58 -14.95
CA SER A 356 9.53 45.42 -14.99
C SER A 356 10.89 45.77 -14.38
N TYR A 357 11.36 44.90 -13.50
CA TYR A 357 12.66 45.01 -12.82
C TYR A 357 13.47 43.75 -13.05
N ARG A 358 14.76 43.92 -13.36
CA ARG A 358 15.75 42.84 -13.46
C ARG A 358 16.78 42.98 -12.34
N ILE A 359 16.96 41.93 -11.56
CA ILE A 359 17.99 41.82 -10.52
C ILE A 359 19.02 40.80 -10.96
N GLU A 360 20.22 41.27 -11.31
CA GLU A 360 21.29 40.37 -11.75
C GLU A 360 22.05 39.76 -10.58
N PHE A 361 22.34 38.46 -10.66
CA PHE A 361 23.21 37.79 -9.70
C PHE A 361 24.67 38.22 -9.82
N ALA A 362 25.08 38.84 -10.93
CA ALA A 362 26.40 39.49 -11.02
C ALA A 362 26.40 40.89 -10.35
N GLY A 363 25.27 41.59 -10.36
CA GLY A 363 25.05 42.82 -9.59
C GLY A 363 24.12 43.82 -10.26
N GLY A 364 23.40 44.58 -9.43
CA GLY A 364 22.53 45.67 -9.89
C GLY A 364 21.04 45.30 -9.90
N VAL A 365 20.21 46.34 -9.77
CA VAL A 365 18.77 46.28 -9.96
C VAL A 365 18.42 47.30 -11.03
N PHE A 366 17.89 46.84 -12.14
CA PHE A 366 17.59 47.65 -13.31
C PHE A 366 16.09 47.70 -13.53
N LYS A 367 15.52 48.89 -13.73
CA LYS A 367 14.17 49.03 -14.26
C LYS A 367 14.28 48.89 -15.77
N GLU A 368 13.62 47.91 -16.35
CA GLU A 368 13.66 47.65 -17.79
C GLU A 368 12.67 48.57 -18.50
N GLU A 369 11.37 48.31 -18.41
CA GLU A 369 10.33 49.08 -19.10
C GLU A 369 8.97 48.96 -18.37
N ASN A 370 7.94 49.61 -18.94
CA ASN A 370 6.55 49.40 -18.54
C ASN A 370 5.99 48.14 -19.23
N VAL A 371 5.12 47.42 -18.53
CA VAL A 371 4.53 46.17 -18.99
C VAL A 371 3.16 46.46 -19.62
N TYR A 372 3.00 46.13 -20.90
CA TYR A 372 1.75 46.37 -21.65
C TYR A 372 0.81 45.15 -21.70
N ASN A 373 1.34 43.93 -21.45
CA ASN A 373 0.58 42.67 -21.41
C ASN A 373 0.78 41.98 -20.06
N MET A 374 -0.32 41.60 -19.40
CA MET A 374 -0.32 41.12 -18.02
C MET A 374 -0.60 39.62 -17.95
N PHE A 375 0.29 38.89 -17.28
CA PHE A 375 0.06 37.52 -16.83
C PHE A 375 0.40 37.45 -15.34
N LEU A 376 -0.49 36.87 -14.53
CA LEU A 376 -0.22 36.58 -13.13
C LEU A 376 0.56 35.26 -13.08
N GLU A 377 1.80 35.32 -12.63
CA GLU A 377 2.70 34.17 -12.61
C GLU A 377 3.59 34.27 -11.36
N LEU A 378 3.01 33.91 -10.21
CA LEU A 378 3.71 33.85 -8.93
C LEU A 378 4.06 32.40 -8.60
N PRO A 379 5.28 32.12 -8.09
CA PRO A 379 5.62 30.81 -7.55
C PRO A 379 4.66 30.38 -6.43
N SER A 380 4.35 29.10 -6.39
CA SER A 380 3.52 28.49 -5.35
C SER A 380 4.40 27.80 -4.31
N TYR A 381 4.03 27.91 -3.03
CA TYR A 381 4.78 27.37 -1.90
C TYR A 381 3.91 26.53 -0.95
N PRO A 382 3.07 25.59 -1.45
CA PRO A 382 2.18 24.82 -0.60
C PRO A 382 2.97 23.83 0.27
N PRO A 383 2.63 23.65 1.56
CA PRO A 383 3.26 22.64 2.39
C PRO A 383 2.91 21.23 1.92
N GLN A 384 3.93 20.37 1.84
CA GLN A 384 3.77 18.92 1.84
C GLN A 384 3.47 18.42 3.26
N LYS A 385 2.94 17.19 3.37
CA LYS A 385 2.67 16.60 4.69
C LYS A 385 3.93 16.17 5.42
N GLU A 386 4.94 15.74 4.67
CA GLU A 386 6.14 15.09 5.18
C GLU A 386 7.38 15.63 4.45
N TYR A 387 8.50 15.76 5.17
CA TYR A 387 9.80 16.18 4.62
C TYR A 387 10.93 15.37 5.28
N ASP A 388 11.93 15.00 4.48
CA ASP A 388 13.13 14.26 4.90
C ASP A 388 14.38 15.12 4.65
N PHE A 389 15.13 15.40 5.72
CA PHE A 389 16.40 16.13 5.69
C PHE A 389 17.59 15.24 6.09
N GLY A 390 17.43 13.92 6.03
CA GLY A 390 18.41 12.89 6.35
C GLY A 390 18.60 12.71 7.86
N LYS A 391 18.93 13.79 8.57
CA LYS A 391 19.07 13.80 10.04
C LYS A 391 17.76 14.00 10.78
N PHE A 392 16.80 14.65 10.12
CA PHE A 392 15.51 14.97 10.72
C PHE A 392 14.40 14.73 9.71
N ASP A 393 13.30 14.19 10.21
CA ASP A 393 12.05 14.09 9.47
C ASP A 393 11.03 15.06 10.09
N ILE A 394 10.19 15.67 9.24
CA ILE A 394 9.16 16.62 9.67
C ILE A 394 7.80 16.14 9.22
N GLU A 395 6.87 16.01 10.16
CA GLU A 395 5.44 15.81 9.89
C GLU A 395 4.67 17.12 10.15
N ILE A 396 3.89 17.55 9.16
CA ILE A 396 3.02 18.72 9.25
C ILE A 396 1.57 18.27 9.37
N ALA A 397 1.00 18.47 10.55
CA ALA A 397 -0.43 18.39 10.81
C ALA A 397 -1.04 19.80 10.88
N LYS A 398 -2.38 19.88 10.91
CA LYS A 398 -3.12 21.14 10.76
C LYS A 398 -2.72 22.24 11.76
N ASN A 399 -2.37 21.88 13.00
CA ASN A 399 -2.02 22.84 14.05
C ASN A 399 -0.72 22.45 14.77
N GLU A 400 0.06 21.55 14.18
CA GLU A 400 1.19 20.96 14.85
C GLU A 400 2.23 20.50 13.84
N VAL A 401 3.50 20.79 14.13
CA VAL A 401 4.64 20.27 13.40
C VAL A 401 5.46 19.42 14.36
N ILE A 402 5.76 18.18 13.96
CA ILE A 402 6.56 17.24 14.73
C ILE A 402 7.88 17.03 13.99
N ILE A 403 9.00 17.24 14.70
CA ILE A 403 10.36 17.04 14.19
C ILE A 403 10.94 15.81 14.87
N TYR A 404 11.32 14.83 14.08
CA TYR A 404 11.92 13.57 14.49
C TYR A 404 13.43 13.60 14.23
N SER A 405 14.23 12.96 15.08
CA SER A 405 15.68 12.80 14.93
C SER A 405 16.00 11.39 14.44
N ASN A 406 16.78 11.30 13.37
CA ASN A 406 17.19 10.04 12.73
C ASN A 406 18.56 9.55 13.25
N GLU A 407 19.16 10.27 14.20
CA GLU A 407 20.39 9.85 14.86
C GLU A 407 20.05 8.77 15.90
N GLU A 408 20.53 7.54 15.67
CA GLU A 408 20.70 6.54 16.73
C GLU A 408 21.73 7.11 17.73
N GLU A 409 21.37 7.20 19.02
CA GLU A 409 22.27 7.71 20.07
C GLU A 409 23.61 6.94 20.17
#